data_AF-A0A2M7MB98-F1
#
_entry.id   AF-A0A2M7MB98-F1
#
_cell.length_a   1.000
_cell.length_b   1.000
_cell.length_c   1.000
_cell.angle_alpha   90.00
_cell.angle_beta   90.00
_cell.angle_gamma   90.00
#
_symmetry.space_group_name_H-M   'P 1'
#
loop_
_entity.id
_entity.type
_entity.pdbx_description
1 polymer ?
#
loop_
_entity_poly.entity_id
_entity_poly.type
_entity_poly.pdbx_seq_one_letter_code
_entity_poly.pdbx_strand_id
1 'polypeptide(L)'
;MKEINLEHVKQLLSALESEKYDEASDVLDLIVASRNRDLLHQVEEIADNLHETLDGFGEDAKLLQHTKQDLPDTTERLQYVIETTEQASNKTLSSAENISALLETLADSIEGASERKLLEEAKNEITEIMMAQSYQDLTGQVLNRVIMLVGSVEQSLVELIEKSGISLDEITLPEQSKEAQKAQEMKGLGPNVTQSSQKQFAQSQQDVDNLLDDLGI
;
A
#
# COMPACT_ATOMS: atom_id res chain seq x y z
N MET A 1 -37.34 7.75 -18.23
CA MET A 1 -38.79 7.49 -18.04
C MET A 1 -39.69 8.43 -18.86
N LYS A 2 -39.15 9.19 -19.84
CA LYS A 2 -39.87 10.27 -20.54
C LYS A 2 -40.30 9.95 -21.97
N GLU A 3 -40.16 8.71 -22.45
CA GLU A 3 -40.46 8.35 -23.85
C GLU A 3 -41.28 7.07 -24.01
N ILE A 4 -42.29 6.85 -23.15
CA ILE A 4 -43.46 6.09 -23.63
C ILE A 4 -44.34 7.13 -24.33
N ASN A 5 -44.24 7.22 -25.67
CA ASN A 5 -45.05 8.15 -26.44
C ASN A 5 -46.54 7.84 -26.20
N LEU A 6 -47.27 8.82 -25.66
CA LEU A 6 -48.70 8.74 -25.34
C LEU A 6 -49.53 8.29 -26.56
N GLU A 7 -49.03 8.58 -27.76
CA GLU A 7 -49.61 8.16 -29.03
C GLU A 7 -49.58 6.63 -29.22
N HIS A 8 -48.45 5.97 -28.94
CA HIS A 8 -48.33 4.51 -29.03
C HIS A 8 -49.19 3.81 -27.97
N VAL A 9 -49.33 4.39 -26.77
CA VAL A 9 -50.21 3.84 -25.71
C VAL A 9 -51.68 3.99 -26.09
N LYS A 10 -52.07 5.10 -26.73
CA LYS A 10 -53.44 5.29 -27.25
C LYS A 10 -53.74 4.38 -28.44
N GLN A 11 -52.77 4.16 -29.32
CA GLN A 11 -52.90 3.21 -30.44
C GLN A 11 -53.03 1.76 -29.93
N LEU A 12 -52.23 1.37 -28.94
CA LEU A 12 -52.33 0.07 -28.28
C LEU A 12 -53.71 -0.11 -27.64
N LEU A 13 -54.20 0.89 -26.92
CA LEU A 13 -55.52 0.86 -26.29
C LEU A 13 -56.64 0.75 -27.34
N SER A 14 -56.57 1.52 -28.42
CA SER A 14 -57.55 1.47 -29.51
C SER A 14 -57.55 0.14 -30.26
N ALA A 15 -56.39 -0.49 -30.44
CA ALA A 15 -56.26 -1.81 -31.06
C ALA A 15 -56.86 -2.91 -30.17
N LEU A 16 -56.63 -2.82 -28.85
CA LEU A 16 -57.23 -3.72 -27.86
C LEU A 16 -58.75 -3.54 -27.74
N GLU A 17 -59.25 -2.31 -27.76
CA GLU A 17 -60.70 -1.99 -27.75
C GLU A 17 -61.43 -2.47 -29.01
N SER A 18 -60.70 -2.64 -30.12
CA SER A 18 -61.24 -3.10 -31.41
C SER A 18 -61.05 -4.61 -31.65
N GLU A 19 -60.64 -5.38 -30.63
CA GLU A 19 -60.30 -6.83 -30.70
C GLU A 19 -59.24 -7.19 -31.75
N LYS A 20 -58.38 -6.25 -32.13
CA LYS A 20 -57.29 -6.45 -33.10
C LYS A 20 -55.99 -6.76 -32.39
N TYR A 21 -55.85 -8.02 -31.98
CA TYR A 21 -54.71 -8.46 -31.17
C TYR A 21 -53.36 -8.45 -31.91
N ASP A 22 -53.35 -8.67 -33.23
CA ASP A 22 -52.11 -8.62 -34.03
C ASP A 22 -51.53 -7.20 -34.08
N GLU A 23 -52.37 -6.20 -34.38
CA GLU A 23 -51.99 -4.77 -34.37
C GLU A 23 -51.55 -4.32 -32.95
N ALA A 24 -52.18 -4.85 -31.89
CA ALA A 24 -51.78 -4.58 -30.52
C ALA A 24 -50.40 -5.20 -30.18
N SER A 25 -50.11 -6.39 -30.68
CA SER A 25 -48.79 -7.03 -30.50
C SER A 25 -47.68 -6.24 -31.18
N ASP A 26 -47.90 -5.78 -32.41
CA ASP A 26 -46.93 -4.97 -33.16
C ASP A 26 -46.60 -3.65 -32.43
N VAL A 27 -47.62 -2.98 -31.87
CA VAL A 27 -47.42 -1.74 -31.09
C VAL A 27 -46.70 -2.04 -29.77
N LEU A 28 -46.98 -3.17 -29.12
CA LEU A 28 -46.28 -3.59 -27.90
C LEU A 28 -44.79 -3.85 -28.19
N ASP A 29 -44.49 -4.54 -29.28
CA ASP A 29 -43.13 -4.84 -29.72
C ASP A 29 -42.35 -3.56 -30.05
N LEU A 30 -43.00 -2.57 -30.67
CA LEU A 30 -42.40 -1.24 -30.90
C LEU A 30 -42.08 -0.50 -29.59
N ILE A 31 -42.97 -0.56 -28.60
CA ILE A 31 -42.75 0.05 -27.28
C ILE A 31 -41.60 -0.66 -26.54
N VAL A 32 -41.56 -1.99 -26.58
CA VAL A 32 -40.49 -2.79 -25.96
C VAL A 32 -39.14 -2.54 -26.65
N ALA A 33 -39.13 -2.47 -27.99
CA ALA A 33 -37.91 -2.16 -28.75
C ALA A 33 -37.36 -0.77 -28.43
N SER A 34 -38.24 0.24 -28.32
CA SER A 34 -37.84 1.61 -27.92
C SER A 34 -37.23 1.60 -26.51
N ARG A 35 -37.90 0.95 -25.55
CA ARG A 35 -37.40 0.84 -24.17
C ARG A 35 -36.06 0.10 -24.09
N ASN A 36 -35.89 -0.96 -24.87
CA ASN A 36 -34.64 -1.72 -24.89
C ASN A 36 -33.49 -0.91 -25.49
N ARG A 37 -33.75 -0.10 -26.53
CA ARG A 37 -32.77 0.82 -27.10
C ARG A 37 -32.32 1.86 -26.06
N ASP A 38 -33.25 2.43 -25.29
CA ASP A 38 -32.91 3.39 -24.24
C ASP A 38 -32.08 2.76 -23.12
N LEU A 39 -32.41 1.52 -22.73
CA LEU A 39 -31.64 0.78 -21.73
C LEU A 39 -30.24 0.46 -22.24
N LEU A 40 -30.11 0.04 -23.51
CA LEU A 40 -28.81 -0.20 -24.14
C LEU A 40 -27.98 1.09 -24.20
N HIS A 41 -28.58 2.21 -24.62
CA HIS A 41 -27.90 3.51 -24.64
C HIS A 41 -27.46 3.97 -23.25
N GLN A 42 -28.25 3.71 -22.20
CA GLN A 42 -27.84 4.01 -20.82
C GLN A 42 -26.69 3.12 -20.37
N VAL A 43 -26.68 1.84 -20.75
CA VAL A 43 -25.57 0.93 -20.46
C VAL A 43 -24.31 1.34 -21.21
N GLU A 44 -24.44 1.76 -22.48
CA GLU A 44 -23.36 2.32 -23.28
C GLU A 44 -22.81 3.61 -22.64
N GLU A 45 -23.68 4.55 -22.24
CA GLU A 45 -23.27 5.78 -21.55
C GLU A 45 -22.57 5.51 -20.21
N ILE A 46 -23.03 4.51 -19.44
CA ILE A 46 -22.36 4.09 -18.20
C ILE A 46 -20.99 3.45 -18.51
N ALA A 47 -20.92 2.60 -19.53
CA ALA A 47 -19.69 1.95 -19.94
C ALA A 47 -18.64 2.96 -20.44
N ASP A 48 -19.07 3.94 -21.23
CA ASP A 48 -18.22 5.02 -21.73
C ASP A 48 -17.72 5.91 -20.59
N ASN A 49 -18.60 6.33 -19.68
CA ASN A 49 -18.21 7.12 -18.51
C ASN A 49 -17.24 6.35 -17.60
N LEU A 50 -17.46 5.04 -17.40
CA LEU A 50 -16.54 4.19 -16.65
C LEU A 50 -15.19 4.09 -17.37
N HIS A 51 -15.20 3.91 -18.68
CA HIS A 51 -13.99 3.81 -19.49
C HIS A 51 -13.19 5.11 -19.46
N GLU A 52 -13.82 6.28 -19.66
CA GLU A 52 -13.18 7.59 -19.56
C GLU A 52 -12.63 7.87 -18.16
N THR A 53 -13.33 7.42 -17.12
CA THR A 53 -12.84 7.53 -15.74
C THR A 53 -11.60 6.66 -15.53
N LEU A 54 -11.59 5.39 -16.00
CA LEU A 54 -10.45 4.49 -15.90
C LEU A 54 -9.25 4.95 -16.73
N ASP A 55 -9.50 5.54 -17.91
CA ASP A 55 -8.48 6.14 -18.77
C ASP A 55 -7.84 7.35 -18.07
N GLY A 56 -8.65 8.22 -17.45
CA GLY A 56 -8.17 9.32 -16.62
C GLY A 56 -7.37 8.89 -15.39
N PHE A 57 -7.68 7.75 -14.78
CA PHE A 57 -6.84 7.13 -13.73
C PHE A 57 -5.48 6.69 -14.27
N GLY A 58 -5.46 6.23 -15.51
CA GLY A 58 -4.30 5.86 -16.27
C GLY A 58 -3.33 6.98 -16.61
N GLU A 59 -3.86 8.19 -16.83
CA GLU A 59 -3.06 9.37 -17.10
C GLU A 59 -2.49 10.01 -15.81
N ASP A 60 -2.93 9.59 -14.62
CA ASP A 60 -2.37 10.08 -13.36
C ASP A 60 -0.98 9.48 -13.10
N ALA A 61 0.02 10.13 -13.69
CA ALA A 61 1.44 9.80 -13.55
C ALA A 61 1.89 9.68 -12.08
N LYS A 62 1.22 10.35 -11.13
CA LYS A 62 1.54 10.21 -9.70
C LYS A 62 1.04 8.91 -9.12
N LEU A 63 -0.18 8.49 -9.47
CA LEU A 63 -0.72 7.20 -9.02
C LEU A 63 0.11 6.04 -9.56
N LEU A 64 0.50 6.12 -10.83
CA LEU A 64 1.39 5.15 -11.47
C LEU A 64 2.77 5.12 -10.82
N GLN A 65 3.35 6.30 -10.51
CA GLN A 65 4.63 6.40 -9.80
C GLN A 65 4.55 5.80 -8.39
N HIS A 66 3.52 6.16 -7.62
CA HIS A 66 3.34 5.63 -6.27
C HIS A 66 3.13 4.12 -6.28
N THR A 67 2.39 3.58 -7.25
CA THR A 67 2.13 2.14 -7.36
C THR A 67 3.35 1.36 -7.84
N LYS A 68 4.14 1.91 -8.78
CA LYS A 68 5.31 1.23 -9.36
C LYS A 68 6.57 1.32 -8.50
N GLN A 69 6.74 2.39 -7.73
CA GLN A 69 8.01 2.68 -7.04
C GLN A 69 7.84 2.91 -5.54
N ASP A 70 6.94 3.80 -5.12
CA ASP A 70 6.95 4.28 -3.73
C ASP A 70 6.29 3.31 -2.74
N LEU A 71 5.20 2.65 -3.12
CA LEU A 71 4.53 1.65 -2.28
C LEU A 71 5.43 0.42 -2.06
N PRO A 72 6.02 -0.21 -3.10
CA PRO A 72 6.96 -1.31 -2.90
C PRO A 72 8.16 -0.91 -2.02
N ASP A 73 8.77 0.27 -2.26
CA ASP A 73 9.91 0.76 -1.48
C ASP A 73 9.52 1.00 -0.02
N THR A 74 8.36 1.60 0.23
CA THR A 74 7.85 1.84 1.59
C THR A 74 7.61 0.52 2.33
N THR A 75 7.01 -0.47 1.66
CA THR A 75 6.81 -1.81 2.22
C THR A 75 8.13 -2.46 2.61
N GLU A 76 9.14 -2.40 1.75
CA GLU A 76 10.47 -2.95 2.02
C GLU A 76 11.19 -2.23 3.18
N ARG A 77 11.09 -0.90 3.26
CA ARG A 77 11.61 -0.12 4.39
C ARG A 77 10.93 -0.45 5.70
N LEU A 78 9.60 -0.60 5.70
CA LEU A 78 8.85 -0.99 6.89
C LEU A 78 9.27 -2.38 7.35
N GLN A 79 9.48 -3.31 6.42
CA GLN A 79 9.99 -4.65 6.74
C GLN A 79 11.37 -4.59 7.39
N TYR A 80 12.28 -3.76 6.86
CA TYR A 80 13.59 -3.55 7.46
C TYR A 80 13.50 -2.96 8.88
N VAL A 81 12.61 -1.99 9.10
CA VAL A 81 12.39 -1.40 10.43
C VAL A 81 11.88 -2.46 11.42
N ILE A 82 10.94 -3.33 11.02
CA ILE A 82 10.50 -4.45 11.87
C ILE A 82 11.69 -5.32 12.24
N GLU A 83 12.45 -5.79 11.24
CA GLU A 83 13.53 -6.74 11.48
C GLU A 83 14.62 -6.15 12.38
N THR A 84 15.04 -4.91 12.10
CA THR A 84 16.08 -4.25 12.91
C THR A 84 15.61 -3.91 14.32
N THR A 85 14.35 -3.51 14.50
CA THR A 85 13.80 -3.26 15.84
C THR A 85 13.62 -4.56 16.62
N GLU A 86 13.27 -5.66 15.95
CA GLU A 86 13.21 -7.00 16.55
C GLU A 86 14.58 -7.51 16.97
N GLN A 87 15.59 -7.39 16.11
CA GLN A 87 16.96 -7.75 16.45
C GLN A 87 17.49 -6.92 17.63
N ALA A 88 17.23 -5.61 17.65
CA ALA A 88 17.65 -4.73 18.73
C ALA A 88 16.97 -5.07 20.06
N SER A 89 15.67 -5.40 20.04
CA SER A 89 14.95 -5.81 21.24
C SER A 89 15.43 -7.16 21.75
N ASN A 90 15.59 -8.17 20.88
CA ASN A 90 16.16 -9.47 21.25
C ASN A 90 17.54 -9.32 21.90
N LYS A 91 18.40 -8.46 21.33
CA LYS A 91 19.71 -8.15 21.92
C LYS A 91 19.61 -7.47 23.29
N THR A 92 18.62 -6.59 23.48
CA THR A 92 18.33 -5.94 24.76
C THR A 92 17.88 -6.95 25.80
N LEU A 93 16.98 -7.87 25.43
CA LEU A 93 16.49 -8.95 26.30
C LEU A 93 17.63 -9.88 26.73
N SER A 94 18.45 -10.35 25.80
CA SER A 94 19.62 -11.19 26.14
C SER A 94 20.62 -10.45 27.03
N SER A 95 20.80 -9.14 26.85
CA SER A 95 21.66 -8.34 27.73
C SER A 95 21.08 -8.21 29.13
N ALA A 96 19.76 -7.99 29.25
CA ALA A 96 19.05 -7.95 30.51
C ALA A 96 19.12 -9.29 31.27
N GLU A 97 18.93 -10.42 30.57
CA GLU A 97 19.10 -11.77 31.14
C GLU A 97 20.52 -12.01 31.67
N ASN A 98 21.53 -11.60 30.90
CA ASN A 98 22.93 -11.70 31.33
C ASN A 98 23.20 -10.84 32.57
N ILE A 99 22.66 -9.62 32.64
CA ILE A 99 22.78 -8.76 33.82
C ILE A 99 22.10 -9.42 35.03
N SER A 100 20.89 -9.96 34.86
CA SER A 100 20.20 -10.70 35.93
C SER A 100 21.02 -11.86 36.48
N ALA A 101 21.64 -12.67 35.60
CA ALA A 101 22.51 -13.77 36.02
C ALA A 101 23.77 -13.29 36.77
N LEU A 102 24.37 -12.18 36.34
CA LEU A 102 25.49 -11.55 37.04
C LEU A 102 25.08 -11.01 38.41
N LEU A 103 23.89 -10.39 38.52
CA LEU A 103 23.32 -9.92 39.79
C LEU A 103 23.03 -11.08 40.74
N GLU A 104 22.53 -12.22 40.24
CA GLU A 104 22.34 -13.44 41.04
C GLU A 104 23.67 -13.92 41.63
N THR A 105 24.71 -14.03 40.79
CA THR A 105 26.05 -14.46 41.21
C THR A 105 26.67 -13.48 42.22
N LEU A 106 26.42 -12.17 42.04
CA LEU A 106 26.87 -11.13 42.94
C LEU A 106 26.14 -11.19 44.29
N ALA A 107 24.84 -11.51 44.29
CA ALA A 107 24.03 -11.64 45.50
C ALA A 107 24.60 -12.70 46.46
N ASP A 108 25.10 -13.82 45.91
CA ASP A 108 25.73 -14.89 46.69
C ASP A 108 27.03 -14.46 47.36
N SER A 109 27.70 -13.43 46.83
CA SER A 109 29.00 -12.94 47.33
C SER A 109 28.88 -11.73 48.27
N ILE A 110 27.68 -11.17 48.44
CA ILE A 110 27.43 -9.97 49.25
C ILE A 110 26.83 -10.34 50.62
N GLU A 111 27.51 -9.89 51.68
CA GLU A 111 27.04 -10.03 53.06
C GLU A 111 26.43 -8.73 53.63
N GLY A 112 26.77 -7.57 53.06
CA GLY A 112 26.35 -6.26 53.54
C GLY A 112 24.89 -5.91 53.21
N ALA A 113 24.16 -5.37 54.19
CA ALA A 113 22.74 -5.06 54.05
C ALA A 113 22.46 -3.89 53.09
N SER A 114 23.38 -2.93 52.97
CA SER A 114 23.23 -1.78 52.07
C SER A 114 23.43 -2.20 50.61
N GLU A 115 24.41 -3.05 50.37
CA GLU A 115 24.76 -3.60 49.06
C GLU A 115 23.66 -4.54 48.54
N ARG A 116 23.06 -5.36 49.42
CA ARG A 116 21.88 -6.18 49.07
C ARG A 116 20.69 -5.32 48.63
N LYS A 117 20.46 -4.19 49.30
CA LYS A 117 19.35 -3.30 48.92
C LYS A 117 19.55 -2.74 47.51
N LEU A 118 20.75 -2.27 47.18
CA LEU A 118 21.08 -1.79 45.83
C LEU A 118 20.96 -2.89 44.78
N LEU A 119 21.31 -4.13 45.13
CA LEU A 119 21.19 -5.28 44.24
C LEU A 119 19.73 -5.63 43.94
N GLU A 120 18.86 -5.62 44.94
CA GLU A 120 17.41 -5.82 44.74
C GLU A 120 16.80 -4.70 43.90
N GLU A 121 17.18 -3.44 44.14
CA GLU A 121 16.77 -2.31 43.30
C GLU A 121 17.21 -2.54 41.83
N ALA A 122 18.46 -2.95 41.59
CA ALA A 122 18.95 -3.26 40.25
C ALA A 122 18.21 -4.44 39.58
N LYS A 123 17.89 -5.51 40.32
CA LYS A 123 17.10 -6.65 39.78
C LYS A 123 15.69 -6.21 39.38
N ASN A 124 15.07 -5.33 40.17
CA ASN A 124 13.75 -4.80 39.84
C ASN A 124 13.78 -3.97 38.55
N GLU A 125 14.75 -3.07 38.39
CA GLU A 125 14.92 -2.26 37.16
C GLU A 125 15.12 -3.15 35.92
N ILE A 126 15.93 -4.21 36.02
CA ILE A 126 16.11 -5.15 34.90
C ILE A 126 14.82 -5.90 34.58
N THR A 127 14.06 -6.31 35.60
CA THR A 127 12.75 -6.96 35.43
C THR A 127 11.77 -6.01 34.73
N GLU A 128 11.76 -4.73 35.10
CA GLU A 128 10.94 -3.71 34.43
C GLU A 128 11.33 -3.54 32.95
N ILE A 129 12.63 -3.54 32.63
CA ILE A 129 13.10 -3.52 31.24
C ILE A 129 12.56 -4.74 30.47
N MET A 130 12.69 -5.95 31.02
CA MET A 130 12.20 -7.17 30.38
C MET A 130 10.68 -7.14 30.17
N MET A 131 9.91 -6.66 31.16
CA MET A 131 8.47 -6.49 31.03
C MET A 131 8.11 -5.44 29.96
N ALA A 132 8.82 -4.31 29.91
CA ALA A 132 8.58 -3.27 28.92
C ALA A 132 8.85 -3.76 27.48
N GLN A 133 9.84 -4.64 27.28
CA GLN A 133 10.10 -5.23 25.97
C GLN A 133 8.97 -6.16 25.49
N SER A 134 8.09 -6.67 26.37
CA SER A 134 6.94 -7.48 25.93
C SER A 134 5.97 -6.71 25.02
N TYR A 135 5.92 -5.37 25.08
CA TYR A 135 5.12 -4.56 24.16
C TYR A 135 5.66 -4.53 22.72
N GLN A 136 6.92 -4.90 22.51
CA GLN A 136 7.53 -4.97 21.18
C GLN A 136 6.96 -6.14 20.37
N ASP A 137 6.58 -7.26 21.01
CA ASP A 137 5.88 -8.37 20.33
C ASP A 137 4.53 -7.90 19.75
N LEU A 138 3.73 -7.20 20.54
CA LEU A 138 2.46 -6.64 20.08
C LEU A 138 2.66 -5.59 18.98
N THR A 139 3.69 -4.75 19.11
CA THR A 139 4.02 -3.71 18.12
C THR A 139 4.46 -4.35 16.79
N GLY A 140 5.27 -5.41 16.85
CA GLY A 140 5.69 -6.17 15.68
C GLY A 140 4.51 -6.82 14.96
N GLN A 141 3.57 -7.42 15.69
CA GLN A 141 2.35 -8.00 15.11
C GLN A 141 1.47 -6.95 14.41
N VAL A 142 1.27 -5.79 15.04
CA VAL A 142 0.50 -4.68 14.46
C VAL A 142 1.18 -4.17 13.18
N LEU A 143 2.50 -3.97 13.20
CA LEU A 143 3.24 -3.45 12.05
C LEU A 143 3.25 -4.46 10.88
N ASN A 144 3.41 -5.75 11.17
CA ASN A 144 3.26 -6.82 10.17
C ASN A 144 1.86 -6.81 9.52
N ARG A 145 0.80 -6.57 10.31
CA ARG A 145 -0.56 -6.47 9.77
C ARG A 145 -0.73 -5.23 8.89
N VAL A 146 -0.12 -4.10 9.25
CA VAL A 146 -0.10 -2.89 8.43
C VAL A 146 0.62 -3.14 7.11
N ILE A 147 1.76 -3.83 7.12
CA ILE A 147 2.49 -4.20 5.90
C ILE A 147 1.61 -5.06 4.98
N MET A 148 0.95 -6.10 5.52
CA MET A 148 0.05 -6.92 4.71
C MET A 148 -1.12 -6.12 4.11
N LEU A 149 -1.66 -5.15 4.84
CA LEU A 149 -2.72 -4.26 4.35
C LEU A 149 -2.20 -3.36 3.22
N VAL A 150 -1.02 -2.75 3.39
CA VAL A 150 -0.39 -1.90 2.37
C VAL A 150 -0.09 -2.71 1.11
N GLY A 151 0.50 -3.92 1.25
CA GLY A 151 0.75 -4.81 0.11
C GLY A 151 -0.54 -5.27 -0.59
N SER A 152 -1.64 -5.46 0.15
CA SER A 152 -2.95 -5.75 -0.47
C SER A 152 -3.50 -4.58 -1.27
N VAL A 153 -3.27 -3.34 -0.81
CA VAL A 153 -3.67 -2.13 -1.54
C VAL A 153 -2.81 -1.98 -2.79
N GLU A 154 -1.50 -2.19 -2.68
CA GLU A 154 -0.56 -2.21 -3.80
C GLU A 154 -1.03 -3.19 -4.88
N GLN A 155 -1.29 -4.45 -4.53
CA GLN A 155 -1.78 -5.47 -5.46
C GLN A 155 -3.10 -5.07 -6.13
N SER A 156 -4.02 -4.49 -5.37
CA SER A 156 -5.32 -4.04 -5.90
C SER A 156 -5.17 -2.89 -6.90
N LEU A 157 -4.22 -1.97 -6.65
CA LEU A 157 -3.91 -0.88 -7.56
C LEU A 157 -3.24 -1.38 -8.83
N VAL A 158 -2.28 -2.31 -8.72
CA VAL A 158 -1.65 -2.96 -9.87
C VAL A 158 -2.70 -3.63 -10.75
N GLU A 159 -3.58 -4.45 -10.17
CA GLU A 159 -4.66 -5.12 -10.91
C GLU A 159 -5.63 -4.14 -11.58
N LEU A 160 -5.92 -3.00 -10.93
CA LEU A 160 -6.80 -1.99 -11.49
C LEU A 160 -6.15 -1.30 -12.70
N ILE A 161 -4.86 -0.99 -12.62
CA ILE A 161 -4.10 -0.38 -13.71
C ILE A 161 -4.02 -1.35 -14.90
N GLU A 162 -3.71 -2.63 -14.66
CA GLU A 162 -3.67 -3.66 -15.70
C GLU A 162 -5.04 -3.84 -16.38
N LYS A 163 -6.13 -3.92 -15.59
CA LYS A 163 -7.50 -4.06 -16.13
C LYS A 163 -7.98 -2.83 -16.88
N SER A 164 -7.39 -1.66 -16.62
CA SER A 164 -7.66 -0.43 -17.37
C SER A 164 -6.96 -0.39 -18.73
N GLY A 165 -6.19 -1.43 -19.09
CA GLY A 165 -5.50 -1.53 -20.37
C GLY A 165 -4.13 -0.86 -20.37
N ILE A 166 -3.62 -0.49 -19.19
CA ILE A 166 -2.36 0.22 -19.03
C ILE A 166 -1.33 -0.73 -18.47
N SER A 167 -0.32 -1.04 -19.26
CA SER A 167 0.82 -1.84 -18.81
C SER A 167 1.72 -0.97 -17.94
N LEU A 168 1.78 -1.25 -16.64
CA LEU A 168 2.75 -0.65 -15.69
C LEU A 168 4.19 -0.70 -16.22
N ASP A 169 4.52 -1.72 -17.00
CA ASP A 169 5.84 -1.91 -17.61
C ASP A 169 6.13 -0.97 -18.81
N GLU A 170 5.10 -0.53 -19.54
CA GLU A 170 5.24 0.38 -20.70
C GLU A 170 5.27 1.85 -20.29
N ILE A 171 4.84 2.16 -19.05
CA ILE A 171 4.92 3.50 -18.48
C ILE A 171 6.38 3.86 -18.22
N THR A 172 6.90 4.69 -19.11
CA THR A 172 8.13 5.44 -18.90
C THR A 172 7.81 6.56 -17.93
N LEU A 173 8.03 6.33 -16.64
CA LEU A 173 8.01 7.38 -15.63
C LEU A 173 8.93 8.50 -16.13
N PRO A 174 8.52 9.79 -16.07
CA PRO A 174 9.40 10.87 -16.48
C PRO A 174 10.74 10.70 -15.76
N GLU A 175 11.82 10.53 -16.52
CA GLU A 175 13.17 10.46 -15.99
C GLU A 175 13.41 11.76 -15.22
N GLN A 176 13.16 11.73 -13.91
CA GLN A 176 13.71 12.71 -13.03
C GLN A 176 15.22 12.58 -13.19
N SER A 177 15.90 13.69 -13.50
CA SER A 177 17.37 13.73 -13.53
C SER A 177 17.90 12.97 -12.32
N LYS A 178 18.93 12.13 -12.50
CA LYS A 178 19.54 11.35 -11.41
C LYS A 178 19.84 12.21 -10.16
N GLU A 179 20.07 13.50 -10.35
CA GLU A 179 20.25 14.52 -9.30
C GLU A 179 18.97 14.89 -8.54
N ALA A 180 17.82 14.98 -9.21
CA ALA A 180 16.52 15.20 -8.58
C ALA A 180 16.06 13.95 -7.80
N GLN A 181 16.22 12.75 -8.38
CA GLN A 181 16.00 11.48 -7.67
C GLN A 181 16.92 11.37 -6.44
N LYS A 182 18.23 11.59 -6.60
CA LYS A 182 19.19 11.63 -5.47
C LYS A 182 18.83 12.70 -4.44
N ALA A 183 18.38 13.88 -4.84
CA ALA A 183 18.00 14.95 -3.92
C ALA A 183 16.67 14.66 -3.18
N GLN A 184 15.78 13.87 -3.79
CA GLN A 184 14.53 13.42 -3.17
C GLN A 184 14.79 12.23 -2.22
N GLU A 185 15.63 11.29 -2.63
CA GLU A 185 16.13 10.16 -1.81
C GLU A 185 16.93 10.67 -0.60
N MET A 186 17.80 11.67 -0.78
CA MET A 186 18.59 12.27 0.30
C MET A 186 17.77 13.19 1.22
N LYS A 187 16.56 13.61 0.84
CA LYS A 187 15.81 14.63 1.59
C LYS A 187 15.07 14.11 2.83
N GLY A 188 15.03 12.81 3.09
CA GLY A 188 14.28 12.33 4.25
C GLY A 188 14.30 10.85 4.56
N LEU A 189 15.11 10.04 3.89
CA LEU A 189 15.12 8.60 4.12
C LEU A 189 16.50 8.23 4.65
N GLY A 190 16.50 7.52 5.80
CA GLY A 190 17.71 7.08 6.50
C GLY A 190 18.53 6.06 5.70
N PRO A 191 19.23 5.11 6.34
CA PRO A 191 20.15 4.21 5.66
C PRO A 191 19.51 3.50 4.46
N ASN A 192 20.34 3.20 3.45
CA ASN A 192 19.91 2.59 2.21
C ASN A 192 19.61 1.10 2.42
N VAL A 193 18.33 0.74 2.54
CA VAL A 193 17.90 -0.57 3.08
C VAL A 193 17.07 -1.41 2.11
N THR A 194 16.69 -0.87 0.95
CA THR A 194 15.85 -1.57 -0.04
C THR A 194 16.70 -2.11 -1.21
N GLN A 195 16.36 -3.27 -1.77
CA GLN A 195 17.10 -3.89 -2.88
C GLN A 195 17.08 -3.03 -4.15
N SER A 196 15.99 -2.29 -4.37
CA SER A 196 15.84 -1.34 -5.48
C SER A 196 16.81 -0.17 -5.36
N SER A 197 16.95 0.39 -4.16
CA SER A 197 17.86 1.49 -3.87
C SER A 197 19.33 1.05 -3.73
N GLN A 198 19.58 -0.21 -3.32
CA GLN A 198 20.91 -0.82 -3.36
C GLN A 198 21.42 -1.06 -4.80
N LYS A 199 20.54 -1.45 -5.76
CA LYS A 199 20.93 -1.58 -7.17
C LYS A 199 21.29 -0.24 -7.83
N GLN A 200 20.59 0.84 -7.48
CA GLN A 200 20.92 2.19 -7.97
C GLN A 200 22.24 2.73 -7.37
N PHE A 201 22.54 2.43 -6.10
CA PHE A 201 23.79 2.85 -5.42
C PHE A 201 24.99 1.90 -5.64
N ALA A 202 24.78 0.65 -6.07
CA ALA A 202 25.90 -0.22 -6.47
C ALA A 202 26.68 0.34 -7.69
N GLN A 203 26.07 1.26 -8.45
CA GLN A 203 26.75 2.06 -9.47
C GLN A 203 27.48 3.28 -8.88
N SER A 204 27.09 3.76 -7.70
CA SER A 204 27.63 4.99 -7.12
C SER A 204 28.85 4.78 -6.24
N GLN A 205 29.28 3.56 -5.91
CA GLN A 205 30.56 3.36 -5.22
C GLN A 205 31.74 3.77 -6.13
N GLN A 206 31.61 3.49 -7.44
CA GLN A 206 32.55 4.00 -8.45
C GLN A 206 32.47 5.52 -8.58
N ASP A 207 31.28 6.11 -8.41
CA ASP A 207 31.09 7.56 -8.42
C ASP A 207 31.62 8.23 -7.14
N VAL A 208 31.59 7.55 -6.00
CA VAL A 208 32.19 8.01 -4.73
C VAL A 208 33.71 8.04 -4.86
N ASP A 209 34.31 7.00 -5.44
CA ASP A 209 35.75 6.97 -5.71
C ASP A 209 36.14 8.07 -6.74
N ASN A 210 35.32 8.29 -7.76
CA ASN A 210 35.54 9.39 -8.73
C ASN A 210 35.41 10.78 -8.08
N LEU A 211 34.52 10.96 -7.10
CA LEU A 211 34.36 12.21 -6.34
C LEU A 211 35.50 12.44 -5.34
N LEU A 212 36.09 11.38 -4.79
CA LEU A 212 37.27 11.46 -3.93
C LEU A 212 38.54 11.77 -4.75
N ASP A 213 38.68 11.16 -5.92
CA ASP A 213 39.72 11.48 -6.90
C ASP A 213 39.66 12.96 -7.35
N ASP A 214 38.46 13.50 -7.56
CA ASP A 214 38.26 14.92 -7.95
C ASP A 214 38.47 15.90 -6.78
N LEU A 215 38.26 15.46 -5.53
CA LEU A 215 38.62 16.22 -4.32
C LEU A 215 40.10 16.07 -3.90
N GLY A 216 40.85 15.20 -4.57
CA GLY A 216 42.29 15.05 -4.37
C GLY A 216 42.70 14.40 -3.04
N ILE A 217 41.89 13.48 -2.51
CA ILE A 217 42.24 12.61 -1.36
C ILE A 217 42.06 11.14 -1.71
#